data_AF-A0A3N4M426-F1
#
_entry.id   AF-A0A3N4M426-F1
#
_cell.length_a   1.000
_cell.length_b   1.000
_cell.length_c   1.000
_cell.angle_alpha   90.00
_cell.angle_beta   90.00
_cell.angle_gamma   90.00
#
_symmetry.space_group_name_H-M   'P 1'
#
loop_
_entity.id
_entity.type
_entity.pdbx_description
1 polymer ?
#
loop_
_entity_poly.entity_id
_entity_poly.type
_entity_poly.pdbx_seq_one_letter_code
_entity_poly.pdbx_strand_id
1 'polypeptide(L)' 'GEIFEHPDAAFSRLQDYVFIMGFAVVKTAGSDTTGRVRYGCIHHGQRRNYRLLF' A
#
# COMPACT_ATOMS: atom_id res chain seq x y z
N GLY A 1 -11.25 -8.40 10.02
CA GLY A 1 -10.61 -8.39 8.69
C GLY A 1 -11.64 -8.80 7.67
N GLU A 2 -11.70 -8.13 6.53
CA GLU A 2 -12.59 -8.52 5.43
C GLU A 2 -11.93 -9.60 4.56
N ILE A 3 -12.75 -10.45 3.96
CA ILE A 3 -12.32 -11.47 3.01
C ILE A 3 -12.71 -10.98 1.62
N PHE A 4 -11.74 -10.93 0.71
CA PHE A 4 -11.95 -10.56 -0.69
C PHE A 4 -11.75 -11.80 -1.55
N GLU A 5 -12.68 -12.05 -2.47
CA GLU A 5 -12.55 -13.13 -3.46
C GLU A 5 -11.43 -12.87 -4.46
N HIS A 6 -11.17 -11.60 -4.77
CA HIS A 6 -10.13 -11.18 -5.69
C HIS A 6 -9.07 -10.31 -5.00
N PRO A 7 -7.77 -10.62 -5.16
CA PRO A 7 -6.68 -9.86 -4.53
C PRO A 7 -6.63 -8.42 -5.01
N ASP A 8 -7.07 -8.14 -6.24
CA ASP A 8 -7.10 -6.79 -6.81
C ASP A 8 -8.13 -5.88 -6.11
N ALA A 9 -9.24 -6.44 -5.63
CA ALA A 9 -10.24 -5.68 -4.87
C ALA A 9 -9.69 -5.24 -3.50
N ALA A 10 -8.98 -6.15 -2.83
CA ALA A 10 -8.28 -5.84 -1.58
C ALA A 10 -7.19 -4.77 -1.79
N PHE A 11 -6.44 -4.89 -2.89
CA PHE A 11 -5.41 -3.92 -3.25
C PHE A 11 -6.00 -2.54 -3.55
N SER A 12 -7.05 -2.45 -4.37
CA SER A 12 -7.71 -1.18 -4.71
C SER A 12 -8.22 -0.46 -3.46
N ARG A 13 -8.93 -1.18 -2.58
CA ARG A 13 -9.44 -0.60 -1.34
C ARG A 13 -8.32 -0.07 -0.45
N LEU A 14 -7.25 -0.85 -0.29
CA LEU A 14 -6.11 -0.45 0.51
C LEU A 14 -5.41 0.77 -0.10
N GLN A 15 -5.28 0.79 -1.43
CA GLN A 15 -4.71 1.89 -2.18
C GLN A 15 -5.50 3.19 -1.97
N ASP A 16 -6.82 3.16 -2.10
CA ASP A 16 -7.68 4.35 -1.92
C ASP A 16 -7.53 4.97 -0.53
N TYR A 17 -7.52 4.12 0.50
CA TYR A 17 -7.33 4.55 1.89
C TYR A 17 -5.98 5.25 2.10
N VAL A 18 -4.88 4.62 1.68
CA VAL A 18 -3.54 5.18 1.93
C VAL A 18 -3.25 6.40 1.07
N PHE A 19 -3.89 6.50 -0.10
CA PHE A 19 -3.69 7.62 -1.03
C PHE A 19 -4.23 8.93 -0.45
N ILE A 20 -5.40 8.89 0.19
CA ILE A 20 -5.94 10.04 0.95
C ILE A 20 -4.98 10.46 2.08
N MET A 21 -4.21 9.52 2.63
CA MET A 21 -3.25 9.76 3.70
C MET A 21 -1.87 10.24 3.20
N GLY A 22 -1.67 10.39 1.88
CA GLY A 22 -0.41 10.85 1.27
C GLY A 22 0.61 9.75 1.02
N PHE A 23 0.16 8.50 0.89
CA PHE A 23 0.98 7.34 0.62
C PHE A 23 0.50 6.59 -0.63
N ALA A 24 1.27 5.62 -1.11
CA ALA A 24 0.85 4.67 -2.12
C ALA A 24 1.31 3.26 -1.73
N VAL A 25 0.47 2.26 -2.00
CA VAL A 25 0.86 0.86 -1.87
C VAL A 25 1.48 0.38 -3.17
N VAL A 26 2.63 -0.27 -3.08
CA VAL A 26 3.35 -0.85 -4.22
C VAL A 26 3.60 -2.33 -3.99
N LYS A 27 3.59 -3.12 -5.07
CA LYS A 27 4.01 -4.53 -5.02
C LYS A 27 5.54 -4.58 -4.87
N THR A 28 6.04 -5.21 -3.81
CA THR A 28 7.49 -5.28 -3.53
C THR A 28 8.08 -6.64 -3.88
N ALA A 29 7.30 -7.71 -3.76
CA ALA A 29 7.66 -9.05 -4.20
C ALA A 29 6.39 -9.88 -4.41
N GLY A 30 6.46 -10.90 -5.25
CA GLY A 30 5.36 -11.84 -5.46
C GLY A 30 5.87 -13.18 -5.96
N SER A 31 5.09 -14.23 -5.75
CA SER A 31 5.33 -15.55 -6.32
C SER A 31 4.03 -16.08 -6.90
N ASP A 32 4.03 -16.28 -8.22
CA ASP A 32 2.89 -16.87 -8.93
C ASP A 32 2.65 -18.32 -8.49
N THR A 33 3.73 -19.04 -8.14
CA THR A 33 3.68 -20.43 -7.67
C THR A 33 2.95 -20.60 -6.33
N THR A 34 3.03 -19.60 -5.45
CA THR A 34 2.40 -19.65 -4.11
C THR A 34 1.18 -18.76 -3.98
N GLY A 35 0.88 -17.94 -5.00
CA GLY A 35 -0.20 -16.95 -4.97
C GLY A 35 0.00 -15.84 -3.93
N ARG A 36 1.21 -15.70 -3.36
CA ARG A 36 1.51 -14.71 -2.32
C ARG A 36 2.15 -13.47 -2.91
N VAL A 37 1.61 -12.31 -2.53
CA VAL A 37 2.14 -10.99 -2.91
C VAL A 37 2.47 -10.22 -1.65
N ARG A 38 3.65 -9.58 -1.64
CA ARG A 38 4.08 -8.62 -0.62
C ARG A 38 3.88 -7.23 -1.15
N TYR A 39 3.32 -6.39 -0.28
CA TYR A 39 3.06 -4.99 -0.55
C TYR A 39 3.90 -4.13 0.39
N GLY A 40 4.37 -3.00 -0.11
CA GLY A 40 5.06 -1.96 0.66
C GLY A 40 4.31 -0.64 0.54
N CYS A 41 4.51 0.26 1.51
CA CYS A 41 3.92 1.59 1.52
C CYS A 41 5.02 2.62 1.26
N ILE A 42 4.82 3.47 0.26
CA ILE A 42 5.72 4.58 -0.07
C ILE A 42 4.99 5.91 0.11
N HIS A 43 5.73 6.99 0.34
CA HIS A 43 5.15 8.33 0.35
C HIS A 43 4.84 8.78 -1.07
N HIS A 44 3.62 9.24 -1.32
CA HIS A 44 3.20 9.81 -2.59
C HIS A 44 2.51 11.16 -2.32
N GLY A 45 3.35 12.18 -2.14
CA GLY A 45 2.91 13.53 -1.77
C GLY A 45 4.00 14.26 -1.00
N GLN A 46 3.80 15.56 -0.79
CA GLN A 46 4.72 16.37 0.01
C GLN A 46 4.72 15.86 1.46
N ARG A 47 5.90 15.53 2.01
CA ARG A 47 6.03 15.00 3.39
C ARG A 47 5.36 15.97 4.37
N ARG A 48 4.24 15.55 5.00
CA ARG A 48 3.55 16.32 6.05
C ARG A 48 4.26 16.33 7.40
N ASN A 49 5.47 15.77 7.52
CA ASN A 49 6.15 15.60 8.80
C ASN A 49 7.40 16.49 8.90
N TYR A 50 7.24 17.60 9.60
CA TYR A 50 8.22 18.63 9.94
C TYR A 50 9.12 18.23 11.11
N ARG A 51 9.52 16.96 11.24
CA ARG A 51 10.61 16.65 12.17
C ARG A 51 11.93 17.05 11.51
N LEU A 52 12.09 18.37 11.36
CA LEU A 52 13.39 19.02 11.30
C LEU A 52 14.13 18.54 12.54
N LEU A 53 15.16 17.75 12.29
CA LEU A 53 16.18 17.44 13.27
C LEU A 53 16.74 18.77 13.77
N PHE A 54 16.50 19.07 15.04
CA PHE A 54 17.41 19.87 15.84
C PHE A 54 18.37 18.90 16.53
#